data_AF-A0A3D4NTX5-F1
#
_entry.id   AF-A0A3D4NTX5-F1
#
_cell.length_a   1.000
_cell.length_b   1.000
_cell.length_c   1.000
_cell.angle_alpha   90.00
_cell.angle_beta   90.00
_cell.angle_gamma   90.00
#
_symmetry.space_group_name_H-M   'P 1'
#
loop_
_entity.id
_entity.type
_entity.pdbx_description
1 polymer ?
#
loop_
_entity_poly.entity_id
_entity_poly.type
_entity_poly.pdbx_seq_one_letter_code
_entity_poly.pdbx_strand_id
1 'polypeptide(L)'
;VTSTTGMGELPDNLQPLYFAIRDQLPAAWRGLPGAVIGLGDASYGDTFCGGGELMRELFGELGIREVLPMLRLDASESVTPETDAEPWLAELVSALQG
;
A
#
# COMPACT_ATOMS: atom_id res chain seq x y z
N VAL A 1 -0.34 -3.99 -2.41
CA VAL A 1 -0.53 -3.13 -3.60
C VAL A 1 -2.00 -2.75 -3.65
N THR A 2 -2.33 -1.45 -3.72
CA THR A 2 -3.71 -0.98 -3.81
C THR A 2 -3.80 0.28 -4.65
N SER A 3 -4.89 0.42 -5.40
CA SER A 3 -5.29 1.70 -5.98
C SER A 3 -6.08 2.53 -4.98
N THR A 4 -6.34 3.79 -5.34
CA THR A 4 -7.28 4.66 -4.64
C THR A 4 -8.51 4.87 -5.51
N THR A 5 -9.71 4.85 -4.93
CA THR A 5 -10.94 5.25 -5.65
C THR A 5 -11.02 6.77 -5.75
N GLY A 6 -11.87 7.30 -6.64
CA GLY A 6 -12.05 8.75 -6.79
C GLY A 6 -12.56 9.48 -5.52
N MET A 7 -12.92 8.74 -4.47
CA MET A 7 -13.32 9.27 -3.16
C MET A 7 -12.18 9.25 -2.13
N GLY A 8 -10.97 8.82 -2.49
CA GLY A 8 -9.85 8.67 -1.55
C GLY A 8 -9.87 7.36 -0.75
N GLU A 9 -10.76 6.43 -1.09
CA GLU A 9 -10.96 5.19 -0.35
C GLU A 9 -10.26 3.99 -1.00
N LEU A 10 -10.21 2.87 -0.27
CA LEU A 10 -9.80 1.58 -0.81
C LEU A 10 -10.84 1.06 -1.81
N PRO A 11 -10.43 0.34 -2.85
CA PRO A 11 -11.36 -0.26 -3.80
C PRO A 11 -12.22 -1.35 -3.15
N ASP A 12 -13.45 -1.53 -3.65
CA ASP A 12 -14.46 -2.46 -3.12
C ASP A 12 -13.97 -3.92 -2.99
N ASN A 13 -12.98 -4.31 -3.79
CA ASN A 13 -12.39 -5.65 -3.73
C ASN A 13 -11.43 -5.83 -2.53
N LEU A 14 -10.85 -4.75 -2.01
CA LEU A 14 -9.88 -4.76 -0.91
C LEU A 14 -10.49 -4.26 0.40
N GLN A 15 -11.47 -3.36 0.33
CA GLN A 15 -12.12 -2.75 1.48
C GLN A 15 -12.71 -3.78 2.48
N PRO A 16 -13.39 -4.87 2.06
CA PRO A 16 -13.88 -5.89 3.00
C PRO A 16 -12.74 -6.61 3.73
N LEU A 17 -11.62 -6.88 3.05
CA LEU A 17 -10.45 -7.51 3.65
C LEU A 17 -9.79 -6.58 4.65
N TYR A 18 -9.65 -5.29 4.31
CA TYR A 18 -9.14 -4.26 5.22
C TYR A 18 -9.93 -4.23 6.52
N PHE A 19 -11.26 -4.16 6.44
CA PHE A 19 -12.11 -4.15 7.63
C PHE A 19 -12.02 -5.46 8.42
N ALA A 20 -11.98 -6.62 7.75
CA ALA A 20 -11.84 -7.90 8.42
C ALA A 20 -10.51 -8.02 9.20
N ILE A 21 -9.41 -7.55 8.62
CA ILE A 21 -8.10 -7.55 9.27
C ILE A 21 -8.08 -6.55 10.44
N ARG A 22 -8.67 -5.37 10.24
CA ARG A 22 -8.75 -4.32 11.28
C ARG A 22 -9.68 -4.70 12.44
N ASP A 23 -10.70 -5.51 12.19
CA ASP A 23 -11.58 -6.02 13.24
C ASP A 23 -10.88 -7.14 14.04
N GLN A 24 -10.14 -8.02 13.37
CA GLN A 24 -9.46 -9.14 14.02
C GLN A 24 -8.13 -8.77 14.70
N LEU A 25 -7.38 -7.81 14.15
CA LEU A 25 -6.03 -7.42 14.55
C LEU A 25 -5.16 -8.62 14.98
N PRO A 26 -4.88 -9.57 14.08
CA PRO A 26 -4.17 -10.79 14.42
C PRO A 26 -2.78 -10.50 14.98
N ALA A 27 -2.58 -10.83 16.26
CA ALA A 27 -1.32 -10.60 16.95
C ALA A 27 -0.13 -11.35 16.31
N ALA A 28 -0.39 -12.44 15.57
CA ALA A 28 0.61 -13.21 14.86
C ALA A 28 1.34 -12.41 13.76
N TRP A 29 0.79 -11.27 13.32
CA TRP A 29 1.39 -10.45 12.27
C TRP A 29 2.30 -9.34 12.81
N ARG A 30 2.35 -9.16 14.13
CA ARG A 30 3.24 -8.20 14.77
C ARG A 30 4.70 -8.56 14.52
N GLY A 31 5.48 -7.57 14.08
CA GLY A 31 6.89 -7.70 13.76
C GLY A 31 7.18 -8.33 12.41
N LEU A 32 6.15 -8.79 11.67
CA LEU A 32 6.36 -9.26 10.30
C LEU A 32 6.77 -8.09 9.40
N PRO A 33 7.67 -8.30 8.45
CA PRO A 33 8.01 -7.28 7.49
C PRO A 33 6.86 -7.09 6.49
N GLY A 34 6.57 -5.84 6.14
CA GLY A 34 5.56 -5.49 5.15
C GLY A 34 5.96 -4.26 4.37
N ALA A 35 5.34 -4.09 3.20
CA ALA A 35 5.47 -2.88 2.40
C ALA A 35 4.19 -2.61 1.60
N VAL A 36 4.00 -1.35 1.21
CA VAL A 36 2.78 -0.90 0.52
C VAL A 36 3.19 -0.26 -0.80
N ILE A 37 2.41 -0.54 -1.85
CA ILE A 37 2.46 0.20 -3.11
C ILE A 37 1.07 0.81 -3.28
N GLY A 38 1.04 2.14 -3.35
CA GLY A 38 -0.16 2.93 -3.63
C GLY A 38 -0.14 3.39 -5.09
N LEU A 39 -1.16 2.99 -5.83
CA LEU A 39 -1.43 3.52 -7.17
C LEU A 39 -2.42 4.68 -7.03
N GLY A 40 -1.89 5.89 -7.12
CA GLY A 40 -2.67 7.13 -7.14
C GLY A 40 -2.81 7.67 -8.55
N ASP A 41 -3.62 8.71 -8.68
CA ASP A 41 -3.73 9.51 -9.89
C ASP A 41 -3.69 10.97 -9.44
N ALA A 42 -2.63 11.70 -9.80
CA ALA A 42 -2.46 13.09 -9.36
C ALA A 42 -3.51 14.03 -10.00
N SER A 43 -4.20 13.60 -11.06
CA SER A 43 -5.32 14.34 -11.64
C SER A 43 -6.49 14.48 -10.66
N TYR A 44 -6.61 13.57 -9.69
CA TYR A 44 -7.61 13.62 -8.61
C TYR A 44 -7.15 14.45 -7.39
N GLY A 45 -6.00 15.13 -7.48
CA GLY A 45 -5.54 16.11 -6.49
C GLY A 45 -5.33 15.52 -5.09
N ASP A 46 -6.14 15.96 -4.13
CA ASP A 46 -6.00 15.67 -2.70
C ASP A 46 -6.23 14.19 -2.29
N THR A 47 -6.74 13.35 -3.20
CA THR A 47 -6.95 11.91 -2.95
C THR A 47 -5.78 11.02 -3.39
N PHE A 48 -4.67 11.64 -3.82
CA PHE A 48 -3.49 10.93 -4.32
C PHE A 48 -2.96 9.92 -3.30
N CYS A 49 -2.95 8.63 -3.68
CA CYS A 49 -2.48 7.50 -2.86
C CYS A 49 -3.21 7.28 -1.52
N GLY A 50 -4.43 7.82 -1.33
CA GLY A 50 -5.20 7.66 -0.09
C GLY A 50 -5.42 6.20 0.34
N GLY A 51 -5.70 5.29 -0.60
CA GLY A 51 -5.83 3.86 -0.31
C GLY A 51 -4.53 3.24 0.22
N GLY A 52 -3.38 3.68 -0.29
CA GLY A 52 -2.08 3.25 0.20
C GLY A 52 -1.84 3.69 1.65
N GLU A 53 -2.13 4.95 1.98
CA GLU A 53 -1.97 5.47 3.34
C GLU A 53 -2.86 4.74 4.34
N LEU A 54 -4.12 4.44 4.00
CA LEU A 54 -5.00 3.63 4.85
C LEU A 54 -4.38 2.27 5.19
N MET A 55 -3.71 1.63 4.22
CA MET A 55 -3.05 0.35 4.45
C MET A 55 -1.81 0.48 5.34
N ARG A 56 -1.07 1.59 5.24
CA ARG A 56 0.07 1.88 6.13
C ARG A 56 -0.39 2.12 7.57
N GLU A 57 -1.49 2.84 7.76
CA GLU A 57 -2.11 3.01 9.08
C GLU A 57 -2.46 1.65 9.69
N LEU A 58 -3.09 0.76 8.90
CA LEU A 58 -3.40 -0.60 9.34
C LEU A 58 -2.14 -1.42 9.66
N PHE A 59 -1.05 -1.27 8.91
CA PHE A 59 0.23 -1.89 9.26
C PHE A 59 0.74 -1.42 10.62
N GLY A 60 0.60 -0.12 10.93
CA GLY A 60 0.90 0.42 12.25
C GLY A 60 0.05 -0.20 13.36
N GLU A 61 -1.27 -0.31 13.15
CA GLU A 61 -2.20 -0.96 14.08
C GLU A 61 -1.88 -2.44 14.30
N LEU A 62 -1.49 -3.15 13.23
CA LEU A 62 -1.10 -4.57 13.26
C LEU A 62 0.31 -4.78 13.83
N GLY A 63 1.11 -3.72 13.98
CA GLY A 63 2.52 -3.80 14.37
C GLY A 63 3.41 -4.45 13.30
N ILE A 64 3.01 -4.39 12.03
CA ILE A 64 3.83 -4.82 10.88
C ILE A 64 4.98 -3.82 10.72
N ARG A 65 6.20 -4.33 10.50
CA ARG A 65 7.37 -3.49 10.24
C ARG A 65 7.38 -3.08 8.77
N GLU A 66 7.10 -1.80 8.51
CA GLU A 66 7.30 -1.23 7.18
C GLU A 66 8.80 -1.26 6.84
N VAL A 67 9.20 -2.11 5.89
CA VAL A 67 10.62 -2.32 5.55
C VAL A 67 11.14 -1.32 4.53
N LEU A 68 10.24 -0.75 3.74
CA LEU A 68 10.50 0.28 2.76
C LEU A 68 9.38 1.32 2.79
N PRO A 69 9.69 2.60 2.54
CA PRO A 69 8.66 3.61 2.36
C PRO A 69 7.69 3.20 1.26
N MET A 70 6.40 3.45 1.47
CA MET A 70 5.37 3.20 0.47
C MET A 70 5.73 3.80 -0.90
N LEU A 71 5.72 2.96 -1.92
CA LEU A 71 5.86 3.41 -3.30
C LEU A 71 4.58 4.11 -3.74
N ARG A 72 4.71 5.36 -4.18
CA ARG A 72 3.62 6.15 -4.76
C ARG A 72 3.79 6.17 -6.26
N LEU A 73 2.92 5.45 -6.96
CA LEU A 73 2.89 5.44 -8.43
C LEU A 73 1.76 6.35 -8.90
N ASP A 74 2.05 7.14 -9.93
CA ASP A 74 1.08 7.99 -10.59
C ASP A 74 0.58 7.33 -11.89
N ALA A 75 -0.66 6.88 -11.87
CA ALA A 75 -1.32 6.26 -13.03
C ALA A 75 -1.66 7.26 -14.14
N SER A 76 -1.62 8.57 -13.87
CA SER A 76 -1.89 9.60 -14.88
C SER A 76 -0.64 9.96 -15.70
N GLU A 77 0.53 9.95 -15.07
CA GLU A 77 1.81 10.24 -15.72
C GLU A 77 2.45 8.99 -16.33
N SER A 78 2.28 7.83 -15.70
CA SER A 78 2.87 6.59 -16.17
C SER A 78 1.85 5.61 -16.74
N VAL A 79 2.08 5.22 -17.99
CA VAL A 79 1.36 4.12 -18.65
C VAL A 79 1.98 2.75 -18.34
N THR A 80 3.11 2.70 -17.63
CA THR A 80 3.84 1.47 -17.28
C THR A 80 4.21 1.42 -15.79
N PRO A 81 3.20 1.39 -14.88
CA PRO A 81 3.44 1.33 -13.44
C PRO A 81 4.19 0.06 -13.00
N GLU A 82 4.13 -1.00 -13.81
CA GLU A 82 4.83 -2.26 -13.57
C GLU A 82 6.35 -2.06 -13.62
N THR A 83 6.84 -1.43 -14.68
CA THR A 83 8.27 -1.13 -14.88
C THR A 83 8.78 -0.14 -13.85
N ASP A 84 7.96 0.86 -13.50
CA ASP A 84 8.34 1.87 -12.50
C ASP A 84 8.45 1.28 -11.08
N ALA A 85 7.72 0.18 -10.82
CA ALA A 85 7.81 -0.55 -9.57
C ALA A 85 9.03 -1.48 -9.48
N GLU A 86 9.63 -1.90 -10.59
CA GLU A 86 10.76 -2.83 -10.62
C GLU A 86 11.93 -2.44 -9.69
N PRO A 87 12.48 -1.21 -9.73
CA PRO A 87 13.60 -0.84 -8.86
C PRO A 87 13.22 -0.92 -7.39
N TRP A 88 12.01 -0.48 -7.02
CA TRP A 88 11.51 -0.56 -5.65
C TRP A 88 11.25 -2.00 -5.21
N LEU A 89 10.74 -2.85 -6.11
CA LEU A 89 10.55 -4.28 -5.84
C LEU A 89 11.89 -5.00 -5.61
N ALA A 90 12.93 -4.64 -6.35
CA ALA A 90 14.27 -5.18 -6.14
C ALA A 90 14.80 -4.84 -4.74
N GLU A 91 14.61 -3.59 -4.29
CA GLU A 91 14.92 -3.19 -2.92
C GLU A 91 14.07 -3.95 -1.90
N LEU A 92 12.77 -4.15 -2.17
CA LEU A 92 11.87 -4.86 -1.28
C LEU A 92 12.32 -6.30 -1.06
N VAL A 93 12.67 -7.01 -2.14
CA VAL A 93 13.18 -8.38 -2.06
C VAL A 93 14.42 -8.43 -1.17
N SER A 94 15.35 -7.49 -1.34
CA SER A 94 16.54 -7.41 -0.48
C SER A 94 16.19 -7.13 0.98
N ALA A 95 15.18 -6.32 1.26
CA ALA A 95 14.76 -5.98 2.62
C ALA A 95 13.99 -7.11 3.33
N LEU A 96 13.33 -8.00 2.56
CA LEU A 96 12.60 -9.16 3.07
C LEU A 96 13.48 -10.39 3.31
N GLN A 97 14.61 -10.51 2.60
CA GLN A 97 15.57 -11.60 2.75
C GLN A 97 16.60 -11.37 3.88
N GLY A 98 16.55 -10.21 4.54
CA GLY A 98 17.46 -9.80 5.62
C GLY A 98 17.08 -10.35 7.00
#